data_AF-A0AA35WXI1-F1
#
_entry.id   AF-A0AA35WXI1-F1
#
_cell.length_a   1.000
_cell.length_b   1.000
_cell.length_c   1.000
_cell.angle_alpha   90.00
_cell.angle_beta   90.00
_cell.angle_gamma   90.00
#
_symmetry.space_group_name_H-M   'P 1'
#
loop_
_entity.id
_entity.type
_entity.pdbx_description
1 polymer ?
#
loop_
_entity_poly.entity_id
_entity_poly.type
_entity_poly.pdbx_seq_one_letter_code
_entity_poly.pdbx_strand_id
1 'polypeptide(L)' 'MASLPGSQSGGGTARGRRTVYATRRVSFCAAHYLRSPQLSDEENKALFGKCFNTHGHNY' A
#
# COMPACT_ATOMS: atom_id res chain seq x y z
N MET A 1 7.40 -24.93 -61.35
CA MET A 1 7.02 -23.62 -60.79
C MET A 1 6.55 -23.85 -59.37
N ALA A 2 7.37 -23.48 -58.38
CA ALA A 2 7.01 -23.56 -56.97
C ALA A 2 6.02 -22.43 -56.65
N SER A 3 4.82 -22.76 -56.21
CA SER A 3 3.86 -21.77 -55.69
C SER A 3 4.35 -21.17 -54.37
N LEU A 4 4.25 -19.84 -54.30
CA LEU A 4 4.67 -18.97 -53.20
C LEU A 4 3.85 -19.18 -51.91
N PRO A 5 4.40 -18.78 -50.74
CA PRO A 5 3.74 -18.89 -49.46
C PRO A 5 2.83 -17.67 -49.20
N GLY A 6 1.72 -17.88 -48.49
CA GLY A 6 1.01 -16.76 -47.88
C GLY A 6 -0.48 -17.00 -47.66
N SER A 7 -0.86 -17.26 -46.41
CA SER A 7 -1.43 -16.18 -45.62
C SER A 7 -1.36 -16.59 -44.16
N GLN A 8 -0.53 -15.89 -43.39
CA GLN A 8 -0.67 -15.90 -41.95
C GLN A 8 -2.02 -15.24 -41.69
N SER A 9 -3.03 -16.04 -41.33
CA SER A 9 -4.27 -15.51 -40.78
C SER A 9 -3.90 -14.74 -39.52
N GLY A 10 -3.89 -13.41 -39.64
CA GLY A 10 -3.51 -12.50 -38.58
C GLY A 10 -4.30 -12.81 -37.32
N GLY A 11 -3.65 -13.48 -36.38
CA GLY A 11 -4.16 -13.71 -35.04
C GLY A 11 -4.25 -12.35 -34.37
N GLY A 12 -5.41 -11.71 -34.48
CA GLY A 12 -5.77 -10.57 -33.65
C GLY A 12 -5.73 -11.04 -32.21
N THR A 13 -4.62 -10.76 -31.52
CA THR A 13 -4.49 -11.06 -30.10
C THR A 13 -5.54 -10.21 -29.39
N ALA A 14 -6.60 -10.87 -28.90
CA ALA A 14 -7.51 -10.28 -27.95
C ALA A 14 -6.65 -9.86 -26.76
N ARG A 15 -6.32 -8.56 -26.67
CA ARG A 15 -5.60 -7.99 -25.53
C ARG A 15 -6.55 -8.05 -24.35
N GLY A 16 -6.57 -9.20 -23.67
CA GLY A 16 -7.31 -9.41 -22.44
C GLY A 16 -7.05 -8.26 -21.49
N ARG A 17 -8.11 -7.76 -20.84
CA ARG A 17 -8.00 -6.68 -19.85
C ARG A 17 -6.99 -7.10 -18.80
N ARG A 18 -5.85 -6.41 -18.79
CA ARG A 18 -4.80 -6.62 -17.79
C ARG A 18 -5.16 -5.78 -16.59
N THR A 19 -5.43 -6.46 -15.48
CA THR A 19 -5.49 -5.82 -14.18
C THR A 19 -4.07 -5.44 -13.79
N VAL A 20 -3.88 -4.17 -13.44
CA VAL A 20 -2.62 -3.65 -12.93
C VAL A 20 -2.87 -2.95 -11.60
N TYR A 21 -1.91 -3.04 -10.69
CA TYR A 21 -1.94 -2.31 -9.42
C TYR A 21 -1.03 -1.10 -9.53
N ALA A 22 -1.57 0.07 -9.22
CA ALA A 22 -0.82 1.31 -9.15
C ALA A 22 -0.87 1.85 -7.71
N THR A 23 0.29 2.20 -7.16
CA THR A 23 0.40 2.72 -5.79
C THR A 23 1.21 4.02 -5.81
N ARG A 24 0.80 4.98 -4.98
CA ARG A 24 1.56 6.21 -4.73
C ARG A 24 1.85 6.29 -3.23
N ARG A 25 3.11 6.56 -2.88
CA ARG A 25 3.51 6.86 -1.50
C ARG A 25 3.49 8.36 -1.28
N VAL A 26 2.98 8.78 -0.14
CA VAL A 26 3.00 10.17 0.34
C VAL A 26 3.45 10.18 1.79
N SER A 27 3.91 11.34 2.26
CA SER A 27 4.35 11.53 3.65
C SER A 27 3.68 12.74 4.27
N PHE A 28 3.50 12.69 5.59
CA PHE A 28 2.98 13.81 6.38
C PHE A 28 3.56 13.81 7.79
N CYS A 29 3.64 14.98 8.41
CA CYS A 29 4.14 15.10 9.79
C CYS A 29 2.96 15.24 10.75
N ALA A 30 2.93 14.45 11.83
CA ALA A 30 1.91 14.57 12.86
C ALA A 30 2.45 14.18 14.25
N ALA A 31 1.83 14.75 15.30
CA ALA A 31 2.11 14.44 16.69
C ALA A 31 0.93 13.70 17.34
N HIS A 32 1.22 12.79 18.26
CA HIS A 32 0.23 11.99 18.99
C HIS A 32 0.77 11.45 20.32
N TYR A 33 -0.10 10.80 21.08
CA TYR A 33 0.24 9.97 22.24
C TYR A 33 -0.68 8.75 22.25
N LEU A 34 -0.24 7.65 22.86
CA LEU A 34 -1.06 6.43 22.97
C LEU A 34 -1.69 6.35 24.37
N ARG A 35 -3.02 6.35 24.42
CA ARG A 35 -3.80 6.19 25.65
C ARG A 35 -5.10 5.44 25.36
N SER A 36 -5.41 4.45 26.18
CA SER A 36 -6.71 3.79 26.22
C SER A 36 -7.58 4.45 27.29
N PRO A 37 -8.81 4.87 26.97
CA PRO A 37 -9.76 5.41 27.96
C PRO A 37 -10.22 4.38 29.00
N GLN A 38 -10.01 3.09 28.74
CA GLN A 38 -10.45 1.98 29.60
C GLN A 38 -9.40 1.59 30.65
N LEU A 39 -8.19 2.13 30.56
CA LEU A 39 -7.07 1.83 31.44
C LEU A 39 -6.77 3.04 32.33
N SER A 40 -6.28 2.79 33.54
CA SER A 40 -5.68 3.82 34.39
C SER A 40 -4.41 4.41 33.76
N ASP A 41 -3.91 5.53 34.30
CA ASP A 41 -2.70 6.17 33.77
C ASP A 41 -1.44 5.33 34.04
N GLU A 42 -1.39 4.62 35.16
CA GLU A 42 -0.32 3.69 35.50
C GLU A 42 -0.28 2.51 34.54
N GLU A 43 -1.44 1.91 34.23
CA GLU A 43 -1.56 0.82 33.26
C GLU A 43 -1.21 1.29 31.85
N ASN A 44 -1.68 2.47 31.45
CA ASN A 44 -1.33 3.07 30.15
C ASN A 44 0.18 3.33 30.04
N LYS A 45 0.83 3.86 31.10
CA LYS A 45 2.28 4.06 31.13
C LYS A 45 3.04 2.75 31.07
N ALA A 46 2.59 1.72 31.78
CA ALA A 46 3.23 0.40 31.76
C ALA A 46 3.12 -0.24 30.36
N LEU A 47 1.95 -0.12 29.72
CA LEU A 47 1.68 -0.73 28.41
C LEU A 47 2.36 0.02 27.26
N PHE A 48 2.16 1.34 27.16
CA PHE A 48 2.66 2.14 26.04
C PHE A 48 4.06 2.71 26.27
N GLY A 49 4.58 2.62 27.50
CA GLY A 49 5.92 3.07 27.85
C GLY A 49 6.19 4.50 27.39
N LYS A 50 7.21 4.68 26.55
CA LYS A 50 7.59 6.01 26.03
C LYS A 50 6.53 6.61 25.11
N CYS A 51 5.74 5.79 24.42
CA CYS A 51 4.69 6.23 23.49
C CYS A 51 3.44 6.76 24.21
N PHE A 52 3.32 6.54 25.52
CA PHE A 52 2.31 7.20 26.35
C PHE A 52 2.48 8.73 26.39
N ASN A 53 3.72 9.21 26.23
CA ASN A 53 4.01 10.64 26.18
C ASN A 53 3.76 11.20 24.77
N THR A 54 3.48 12.49 24.67
CA THR A 54 3.36 13.19 23.39
C THR A 54 4.66 13.11 22.60
N HIS A 55 4.56 12.63 21.36
CA HIS A 55 5.68 12.49 20.43
C HIS A 55 5.18 12.70 18.99
N GLY A 56 6.09 12.78 18.02
CA GLY A 56 5.74 13.00 16.61
C GLY A 56 6.46 12.09 15.65
N HIS A 57 5.88 11.95 14.45
CA HIS A 57 6.40 11.13 13.36
C HIS A 57 6.26 11.84 12.03
N ASN A 58 7.18 11.52 11.12
CA ASN A 58 7.05 11.78 9.69
C ASN A 58 6.54 10.49 9.05
N TYR A 59 5.22 10.38 8.95
CA TYR A 59 4.50 9.24 8.38
C TYR A 59 4.72 9.12 6.87
#